data_AF-A0A1Q9R802-F1
#
_entry.id   AF-A0A1Q9R802-F1
#
_cell.length_a   1.000
_cell.length_b   1.000
_cell.length_c   1.000
_cell.angle_alpha   90.00
_cell.angle_beta   90.00
_cell.angle_gamma   90.00
#
_symmetry.space_group_name_H-M   'P 1'
#
loop_
_entity.id
_entity.type
_entity.pdbx_description
1 polymer ?
#
loop_
_entity_poly.entity_id
_entity_poly.type
_entity_poly.pdbx_seq_one_letter_code
_entity_poly.pdbx_strand_id
1 'polypeptide(L)' 'MKRFVLAGMVFVLASQAVAAMAPWYRWESQADGRLVCSQHAPGEGWRRFAGPFNNAGCRP' A
#
# COMPACT_ATOMS: atom_id res chain seq x y z
N MET A 1 29.34 28.94 -7.94
CA MET A 1 28.46 28.21 -8.88
C MET A 1 28.40 26.70 -8.60
N LYS A 2 29.52 25.96 -8.60
CA LYS A 2 29.56 24.49 -8.37
C LYS A 2 28.88 24.01 -7.07
N ARG A 3 29.02 24.76 -5.97
CA ARG A 3 28.36 24.48 -4.67
C ARG A 3 26.83 24.58 -4.74
N PHE A 4 26.31 25.54 -5.50
CA PHE A 4 24.86 25.70 -5.70
C PHE A 4 24.27 24.60 -6.59
N VAL A 5 25.05 24.13 -7.59
CA VAL A 5 24.67 22.97 -8.41
C VAL A 5 24.60 21.70 -7.58
N LEU A 6 25.60 21.44 -6.73
CA LEU A 6 25.59 20.30 -5.80
C LEU A 6 24.42 20.37 -4.81
N ALA A 7 24.15 21.56 -4.24
CA ALA A 7 23.03 21.74 -3.32
C ALA A 7 21.67 21.50 -4.01
N GLY A 8 21.50 21.98 -5.24
CA GLY A 8 20.29 21.74 -6.02
C GLY A 8 20.09 20.25 -6.35
N MET A 9 21.17 19.53 -6.69
CA MET A 9 21.09 18.10 -7.00
C MET A 9 20.68 17.26 -5.77
N VAL A 10 21.21 17.58 -4.59
CA VAL A 10 20.81 16.92 -3.33
C VAL A 10 19.35 17.18 -3.00
N PHE A 11 18.87 18.42 -3.20
CA PHE A 11 17.48 18.78 -2.92
C PHE A 11 16.49 18.02 -3.82
N VAL A 12 16.79 17.91 -5.11
CA VAL A 12 15.95 17.14 -6.06
C VAL A 12 15.90 15.67 -5.65
N LEU A 13 17.03 15.05 -5.33
CA LEU A 13 17.09 13.65 -4.90
C LEU A 13 16.36 13.39 -3.57
N ALA A 14 16.32 14.36 -2.66
CA ALA A 14 15.61 14.24 -1.39
C ALA A 14 14.08 14.36 -1.52
N SER A 15 13.59 15.03 -2.58
CA SER A 15 12.15 15.28 -2.77
C SER A 15 11.35 14.10 -3.36
N GLN A 16 12.02 12.98 -3.67
CA GLN A 16 11.45 11.87 -4.45
C GLN A 16 10.62 10.87 -3.61
N ALA A 17 10.55 11.02 -2.29
CA ALA A 17 9.98 10.01 -1.39
C ALA A 17 8.51 10.29 -1.05
N VAL A 18 7.62 10.14 -2.03
CA VAL A 18 6.16 10.14 -1.79
C VAL A 18 5.68 8.68 -1.72
N ALA A 19 5.67 8.10 -0.52
CA ALA A 19 5.08 6.79 -0.29
C ALA A 19 3.58 6.96 0.01
N ALA A 20 2.73 6.50 -0.91
CA ALA A 20 1.31 6.34 -0.60
C ALA A 20 1.14 5.26 0.48
N MET A 21 0.11 5.40 1.31
CA MET A 21 -0.30 4.33 2.21
C MET A 21 -0.61 3.06 1.43
N ALA A 22 -0.17 1.92 1.94
CA ALA A 22 -0.45 0.64 1.30
C ALA A 22 -1.95 0.32 1.37
N PRO A 23 -2.57 -0.08 0.25
CA PRO A 23 -3.99 -0.38 0.21
C PRO A 23 -4.31 -1.67 0.97
N TRP A 24 -5.44 -1.67 1.67
CA TRP A 24 -5.98 -2.84 2.35
C TRP A 24 -7.16 -3.42 1.57
N TYR A 25 -7.36 -4.74 1.67
CA TYR A 25 -8.46 -5.42 0.99
C TYR A 25 -9.16 -6.38 1.94
N ARG A 26 -10.46 -6.58 1.73
CA ARG A 26 -11.17 -7.73 2.31
C ARG A 26 -10.93 -8.93 1.40
N TRP A 27 -10.44 -10.01 2.00
CA TRP A 27 -10.23 -11.29 1.34
C TRP A 27 -11.26 -12.29 1.86
N GLU A 28 -11.83 -13.07 0.96
CA GLU A 28 -12.77 -14.15 1.27
C GLU A 28 -12.09 -15.50 1.03
N SER A 29 -12.12 -16.35 2.06
CA SER A 29 -11.70 -17.74 1.96
C SER A 29 -12.71 -18.51 1.14
N GLN A 30 -12.23 -19.17 0.09
CA GLN A 30 -13.07 -19.99 -0.79
C GLN A 30 -13.41 -21.36 -0.18
N ALA A 31 -12.82 -21.71 0.97
CA ALA A 31 -13.11 -22.95 1.68
C ALA A 31 -14.33 -22.83 2.62
N ASP A 32 -14.52 -21.67 3.23
CA ASP A 32 -15.50 -21.46 4.31
C ASP A 32 -16.25 -20.10 4.25
N GLY A 33 -15.96 -19.24 3.27
CA GLY A 33 -16.59 -17.92 3.11
C GLY A 33 -16.14 -16.88 4.13
N ARG A 34 -15.13 -17.18 4.97
CA ARG A 34 -14.69 -16.24 6.01
C ARG A 34 -13.98 -15.03 5.40
N LEU A 35 -14.29 -13.85 5.93
CA LEU A 35 -13.67 -12.58 5.53
C LEU A 35 -12.54 -12.18 6.48
N VAL A 36 -11.44 -11.68 5.91
CA VAL A 36 -10.32 -11.05 6.65
C VAL A 36 -9.87 -9.77 5.97
N CYS A 37 -9.33 -8.82 6.74
CA CYS A 37 -8.70 -7.61 6.18
C CYS A 37 -7.17 -7.79 6.12
N SER A 38 -6.58 -7.60 4.95
CA SER A 38 -5.13 -7.70 4.74
C SER A 38 -4.69 -6.94 3.49
N GLN A 39 -3.46 -6.42 3.49
CA GLN A 39 -2.86 -5.79 2.31
C GLN A 39 -2.60 -6.81 1.17
N HIS A 40 -2.30 -8.06 1.53
CA HIS A 40 -2.03 -9.15 0.60
C HIS A 40 -2.96 -10.36 0.86
N ALA A 41 -3.12 -11.22 -0.15
CA ALA A 41 -3.87 -12.46 0.01
C ALA A 41 -3.25 -13.31 1.12
N PRO A 42 -4.04 -13.87 2.06
CA PRO A 42 -3.49 -14.75 3.10
C PRO A 42 -2.84 -16.03 2.57
N GLY A 43 -3.22 -16.48 1.37
CA GLY A 43 -2.65 -17.66 0.71
C GLY A 43 -3.50 -18.10 -0.48
N GLU A 44 -3.24 -19.34 -0.94
CA GLU A 44 -4.07 -20.00 -1.94
C GLU A 44 -5.52 -20.18 -1.43
N GLY A 45 -6.49 -20.14 -2.33
CA GLY A 45 -7.90 -20.26 -1.96
C GLY A 45 -8.50 -18.99 -1.34
N TRP A 46 -7.82 -17.84 -1.42
CA TRP A 46 -8.38 -16.54 -1.06
C TRP A 46 -8.66 -15.68 -2.29
N ARG A 47 -9.83 -15.06 -2.35
CA ARG A 47 -10.19 -14.09 -3.39
C ARG A 47 -10.46 -12.73 -2.81
N ARG A 48 -10.15 -11.68 -3.58
CA ARG A 48 -10.44 -10.30 -3.18
C ARG A 48 -11.95 -10.08 -3.22
N PHE A 49 -12.52 -9.74 -2.07
CA PHE A 49 -13.95 -9.49 -1.89
C PHE A 49 -14.28 -8.00 -1.99
N ALA A 50 -13.45 -7.12 -1.41
CA ALA A 50 -13.65 -5.67 -1.46
C ALA A 50 -12.35 -4.88 -1.24
N GLY A 51 -12.39 -3.57 -1.54
CA GLY A 51 -11.28 -2.62 -1.41
C GLY A 51 -10.94 -1.93 -2.74
N PRO A 52 -9.92 -1.04 -2.77
CA PRO A 52 -8.96 -0.77 -1.70
C PRO A 52 -9.51 0.09 -0.54
N PHE A 53 -9.05 -0.18 0.67
CA PHE A 53 -9.26 0.62 1.87
C PHE A 53 -7.98 1.33 2.28
N ASN A 54 -8.12 2.49 2.92
CA ASN A 54 -7.02 3.32 3.40
C ASN A 54 -6.59 2.98 4.85
N ASN A 55 -7.16 1.92 5.44
CA ASN A 55 -6.96 1.55 6.83
C ASN A 55 -6.96 0.03 7.04
N ALA A 56 -6.28 -0.41 8.11
CA ALA A 56 -6.17 -1.81 8.50
C ALA A 56 -7.47 -2.47 8.98
N GLY A 57 -8.55 -1.68 9.15
CA GLY A 57 -9.86 -2.20 9.52
C GLY A 57 -10.76 -2.56 8.34
N CYS A 58 -10.35 -2.24 7.10
CA CYS A 58 -11.19 -2.34 5.90
C CYS A 58 -12.58 -1.69 6.10
N ARG A 59 -12.60 -0.51 6.72
CA ARG A 59 -13.81 0.29 6.96
C ARG A 59 -13.85 1.50 6.02
N PRO A 60 -15.04 2.02 5.65
CA PRO A 60 -15.18 3.31 4.98
C PRO A 60 -14.51 4.45 5.76
#